data_AF-A0AB37QXN3-F1
#
_entry.id   AF-A0AB37QXN3-F1
#
_cell.length_a   1.000
_cell.length_b   1.000
_cell.length_c   1.000
_cell.angle_alpha   90.00
_cell.angle_beta   90.00
_cell.angle_gamma   90.00
#
_symmetry.space_group_name_H-M   'P 1'
#
loop_
_entity.id
_entity.type
_entity.pdbx_description
1 polymer ?
#
loop_
_entity_poly.entity_id
_entity_poly.type
_entity_poly.pdbx_seq_one_letter_code
_entity_poly.pdbx_strand_id
1 'polypeptide(L)'
;MRDLGSFRVAPRPPRKEPPPRKPRYNGADHRKYVDEEYDLKLLKQIEGMRDLGVSHFKAEKLTGINRTVIRRIVQKYGLDYPSSPAK
;
A
#
# COMPACT_ATOMS: atom_id res chain seq x y z
N MET A 1 12.66 3.95 -60.86
CA MET A 1 11.71 3.55 -59.80
C MET A 1 12.08 2.17 -59.31
N ARG A 2 12.12 1.92 -57.99
CA ARG A 2 12.40 0.59 -57.44
C ARG A 2 11.07 -0.14 -57.27
N ASP A 3 10.96 -1.29 -57.92
CA ASP A 3 9.76 -2.13 -57.93
C ASP A 3 9.51 -2.70 -56.53
N LEU A 4 8.42 -2.27 -55.88
CA LEU A 4 8.06 -2.68 -54.51
C LEU A 4 7.39 -4.07 -54.46
N GLY A 5 7.27 -4.76 -55.60
CA GLY A 5 6.47 -5.98 -55.76
C GLY A 5 7.06 -7.29 -55.20
N SER A 6 8.28 -7.30 -54.65
CA SER A 6 8.99 -8.56 -54.35
C SER A 6 8.99 -9.00 -52.87
N PHE A 7 8.46 -8.22 -51.93
CA PHE A 7 8.47 -8.63 -50.52
C PHE A 7 7.20 -9.42 -50.17
N ARG A 8 7.17 -10.71 -50.52
CA ARG A 8 6.19 -11.64 -49.97
C ARG A 8 6.52 -11.90 -48.51
N VAL A 9 5.95 -11.10 -47.61
CA VAL A 9 6.04 -11.34 -46.16
C VAL A 9 5.18 -12.55 -45.84
N ALA A 10 5.81 -13.65 -45.44
CA ALA A 10 5.08 -14.83 -44.99
C ALA A 10 4.17 -14.45 -43.80
N PRO A 11 2.94 -14.99 -43.74
CA PRO A 11 2.03 -14.71 -42.63
C PRO A 11 2.69 -15.16 -41.32
N ARG A 12 2.59 -14.31 -40.29
CA ARG A 12 3.16 -14.64 -38.98
C ARG A 12 2.56 -15.96 -38.49
N PRO A 13 3.37 -16.86 -37.92
CA PRO A 13 2.85 -18.09 -37.36
C PRO A 13 1.84 -17.78 -36.24
N PRO A 14 0.85 -18.66 -36.01
CA PRO A 14 -0.14 -18.47 -34.97
C PRO A 14 0.56 -18.32 -33.62
N ARG A 15 0.09 -17.35 -32.82
CA ARG A 15 0.64 -17.08 -31.50
C ARG A 15 0.42 -18.30 -30.62
N LYS A 16 1.50 -18.90 -30.12
CA LYS A 16 1.41 -19.94 -29.07
C LYS A 16 0.69 -19.34 -27.87
N GLU A 17 -0.31 -20.06 -27.35
CA GLU A 17 -1.02 -19.62 -26.16
C GLU A 17 -0.03 -19.46 -25.00
N PRO A 18 -0.09 -18.34 -24.26
CA PRO A 18 0.74 -18.20 -23.08
C PRO A 18 0.35 -19.26 -22.06
N PRO A 19 1.31 -19.83 -21.30
CA PRO A 19 0.99 -20.81 -20.28
C PRO A 19 0.01 -20.22 -19.27
N PRO A 20 -0.88 -21.04 -18.68
CA PRO A 20 -1.82 -20.57 -17.68
C PRO A 20 -1.05 -19.91 -16.54
N ARG A 21 -1.47 -18.69 -16.18
CA ARG A 21 -0.88 -17.98 -15.03
C ARG A 21 -1.24 -18.76 -13.77
N LYS A 22 -0.23 -19.32 -13.09
CA LYS A 22 -0.44 -19.85 -11.74
C LYS A 22 -0.91 -18.69 -10.84
N PRO A 23 -1.94 -18.88 -10.01
CA PRO A 23 -2.28 -17.88 -9.00
C PRO A 23 -1.04 -17.65 -8.14
N ARG A 24 -0.66 -16.39 -7.95
CA ARG A 24 0.32 -16.06 -6.90
C ARG A 24 -0.32 -16.51 -5.60
N TYR A 25 0.35 -17.39 -4.87
CA TYR A 25 -0.10 -17.79 -3.54
C TYR A 25 -0.14 -16.52 -2.68
N ASN A 26 -1.34 -16.02 -2.40
CA ASN A 26 -1.56 -14.80 -1.63
C ASN A 26 -1.49 -15.05 -0.12
N GLY A 27 -0.70 -16.05 0.33
CA GLY A 27 -0.35 -16.27 1.73
C GLY A 27 -1.49 -15.95 2.68
N ALA A 28 -2.61 -16.67 2.54
CA ALA A 28 -3.89 -16.33 3.16
C ALA A 28 -3.85 -16.33 4.71
N ASP A 29 -2.71 -16.62 5.32
CA ASP A 29 -2.52 -16.74 6.76
C ASP A 29 -1.35 -15.90 7.31
N HIS A 30 -1.08 -14.73 6.74
CA HIS A 30 -0.29 -13.70 7.44
C HIS A 30 -1.12 -12.90 8.45
N ARG A 31 -2.14 -13.50 9.09
CA ARG A 31 -2.81 -12.89 10.24
C ARG A 31 -1.82 -12.83 11.39
N LYS A 32 -0.93 -11.83 11.35
CA LYS A 32 -0.11 -11.44 12.48
C LYS A 32 -1.07 -11.03 13.57
N TYR A 33 -1.07 -11.77 14.68
CA TYR A 33 -1.77 -11.35 15.89
C TYR A 33 -1.35 -9.91 16.19
N VAL A 34 -2.33 -9.02 16.21
CA VAL A 34 -2.10 -7.65 16.61
C VAL A 34 -1.95 -7.66 18.12
N ASP A 35 -0.75 -7.34 18.60
CA ASP A 35 -0.50 -7.18 20.02
C ASP A 35 -1.23 -5.92 20.52
N GLU A 36 -2.30 -6.14 21.28
CA GLU A 36 -3.15 -5.06 21.78
C GLU A 36 -2.45 -4.23 22.88
N GLU A 37 -1.59 -4.85 23.67
CA GLU A 37 -0.82 -4.14 24.71
C GLU A 37 0.18 -3.19 24.07
N TYR A 38 0.79 -3.59 22.96
CA TYR A 38 1.65 -2.73 22.18
C TYR A 38 0.87 -1.54 21.59
N ASP A 39 -0.31 -1.78 21.05
CA ASP A 39 -1.17 -0.72 20.50
C ASP A 39 -1.58 0.30 21.57
N LEU A 40 -1.87 -0.13 22.81
CA LEU A 40 -2.18 0.77 23.92
C LEU A 40 -1.00 1.67 24.32
N LYS A 41 0.24 1.17 24.22
CA LYS A 41 1.44 1.99 24.46
C LYS A 41 1.61 3.04 23.37
N LEU A 42 1.40 2.65 22.11
CA LEU A 42 1.48 3.58 20.98
C LEU A 42 0.33 4.59 20.99
N LEU A 43 -0.86 4.21 21.48
CA LEU A 43 -2.02 5.08 21.58
C LEU A 43 -1.67 6.36 22.36
N LYS A 44 -1.03 6.24 23.53
CA LYS A 44 -0.62 7.39 24.34
C LYS A 44 0.34 8.34 23.61
N GLN A 45 1.26 7.79 22.81
CA GLN A 45 2.18 8.61 22.00
C GLN A 45 1.45 9.32 20.86
N ILE A 46 0.51 8.61 20.22
CA ILE A 46 -0.33 9.12 19.14
C ILE A 46 -1.27 10.22 19.67
N GLU A 47 -1.84 10.08 20.86
CA GLU A 47 -2.65 11.13 21.51
C GLU A 47 -1.84 12.40 21.74
N GLY A 48 -0.62 12.28 22.28
CA GLY A 48 0.27 13.44 22.47
C GLY A 48 0.59 14.17 21.16
N MET A 49 0.78 13.44 20.06
CA MET A 49 1.00 14.04 18.73
C MET A 49 -0.25 14.73 18.18
N ARG A 50 -1.44 14.18 18.46
CA ARG A 50 -2.72 14.80 18.08
C ARG A 50 -2.90 16.13 18.79
N ASP A 51 -2.65 16.18 20.09
CA ASP A 51 -2.82 17.40 20.90
C ASP A 51 -1.86 18.51 20.46
N LEU A 52 -0.69 18.15 19.90
CA LEU A 52 0.23 19.07 19.23
C LEU A 52 -0.25 19.54 17.84
N GLY A 53 -1.41 19.08 17.37
CA GLY A 53 -1.98 19.43 16.06
C GLY A 53 -1.23 18.79 14.89
N VAL A 54 -0.46 17.72 15.14
CA VAL A 54 0.36 17.06 14.12
C VAL A 54 -0.50 16.11 13.30
N SER A 55 -0.42 16.19 11.97
CA SER A 55 -1.11 15.24 11.09
C SER A 55 -0.50 13.84 11.16
N HIS A 56 -1.26 12.80 10.81
CA HIS A 56 -0.78 11.40 10.76
C HIS A 56 0.57 11.23 10.04
N PHE A 57 0.77 11.97 8.93
CA PHE A 57 1.99 11.91 8.13
C PHE A 57 3.21 12.44 8.87
N LYS A 58 3.03 13.53 9.60
CA LYS A 58 4.11 14.13 10.37
C LYS A 58 4.35 13.35 11.67
N ALA A 59 3.31 12.73 12.24
CA ALA A 59 3.44 11.83 13.38
C ALA A 59 4.33 10.61 13.07
N GLU A 60 4.20 10.00 11.88
CA GLU A 60 5.10 8.92 11.42
C GLU A 60 6.57 9.39 11.40
N LYS A 61 6.83 10.59 10.87
CA LYS A 61 8.20 11.12 10.78
C LYS A 61 8.82 11.46 12.13
N LEU A 62 8.01 11.84 13.11
CA LEU A 62 8.47 12.21 14.45
C LEU A 62 8.59 11.02 15.40
N THR A 63 7.65 10.08 15.34
CA THR A 63 7.62 8.91 16.25
C THR A 63 8.35 7.69 15.68
N GLY A 64 8.57 7.64 14.35
CA GLY A 64 9.09 6.46 13.66
C GLY A 64 8.07 5.30 13.57
N ILE A 65 6.83 5.50 14.04
CA ILE A 65 5.77 4.50 13.95
C ILE A 65 5.25 4.46 12.51
N ASN A 66 5.12 3.26 11.96
CA ASN A 66 4.60 3.05 10.61
C ASN A 66 3.19 3.65 10.45
N ARG A 67 2.97 4.42 9.38
CA ARG A 67 1.68 5.03 9.05
C ARG A 67 0.50 4.05 9.07
N THR A 68 0.68 2.81 8.62
CA THR A 68 -0.41 1.82 8.62
C THR A 68 -0.84 1.44 10.04
N VAL A 69 0.11 1.39 10.98
CA VAL A 69 -0.15 1.13 12.39
C VAL A 69 -0.87 2.32 13.02
N ILE A 70 -0.40 3.55 12.78
CA ILE A 70 -1.07 4.77 13.26
C ILE A 70 -2.53 4.80 12.76
N ARG A 71 -2.74 4.60 11.45
CA ARG A 71 -4.10 4.58 10.87
C ARG A 71 -4.97 3.50 11.48
N ARG A 72 -4.44 2.29 11.71
CA ARG A 72 -5.17 1.19 12.36
C ARG A 72 -5.57 1.56 13.78
N ILE A 73 -4.65 2.07 14.59
CA ILE A 73 -4.89 2.44 15.99
C ILE A 73 -5.93 3.56 16.05
N VAL A 74 -5.78 4.60 15.23
CA VAL A 74 -6.72 5.71 15.14
C VAL A 74 -8.13 5.23 14.79
N GLN A 75 -8.26 4.32 13.84
CA GLN A 75 -9.55 3.72 13.48
C GLN A 75 -10.12 2.80 14.58
N LYS A 76 -9.27 1.99 15.22
CA LYS A 76 -9.68 1.05 16.28
C LYS A 76 -10.18 1.78 17.53
N TYR A 77 -9.51 2.87 17.91
CA TYR A 77 -9.80 3.64 19.13
C TYR A 77 -10.59 4.93 18.87
N GLY A 78 -10.97 5.22 17.62
CA GLY A 78 -11.85 6.34 17.28
C GLY A 78 -11.22 7.72 17.50
N LEU A 79 -9.90 7.87 17.31
CA LEU A 79 -9.23 9.17 17.46
C LEU A 79 -9.55 10.08 16.26
N ASP A 80 -9.94 11.32 16.54
CA ASP A 80 -10.12 12.34 15.50
C ASP A 80 -8.83 13.16 15.32
N TYR A 81 -8.14 12.93 14.21
CA TYR A 81 -6.91 13.61 13.87
C TYR A 81 -7.20 14.75 12.90
N PRO A 82 -6.55 15.92 13.07
CA PRO A 82 -6.70 17.00 12.12
C PRO A 82 -6.23 16.51 10.75
N SER A 83 -7.16 16.49 9.78
CA SER A 83 -6.81 16.29 8.39
C SER A 83 -5.83 17.39 8.01
N SER A 84 -4.66 17.03 7.48
CA SER A 84 -3.74 18.03 6.95
C SER A 84 -4.54 18.94 6.02
N PRO A 85 -4.48 20.28 6.16
CA PRO A 85 -5.07 21.15 5.16
C PRO A 85 -4.47 20.73 3.82
N ALA A 86 -5.34 20.39 2.87
CA ALA A 86 -4.93 20.14 1.50
C ALA A 86 -4.28 21.45 1.03
N LYS A 87 -2.96 21.40 0.81
CA LYS A 87 -2.20 22.56 0.34
C LYS A 87 -2.32 22.65 -1.17
#